data_AF-A0A2P2IBZ2-F1
#
_entry.id   AF-A0A2P2IBZ2-F1
#
_cell.length_a   1.000
_cell.length_b   1.000
_cell.length_c   1.000
_cell.angle_alpha   90.00
_cell.angle_beta   90.00
_cell.angle_gamma   90.00
#
_symmetry.space_group_name_H-M   'P 1'
#
loop_
_entity.id
_entity.type
_entity.pdbx_description
1 polymer ?
#
loop_
_entity_poly.entity_id
_entity_poly.type
_entity_poly.pdbx_seq_one_letter_code
_entity_poly.pdbx_strand_id
1 'polypeptide(L)'
;MRPTIVSVLCRLAGTVSNNNVHPSSTLPVLLTLKRPSFSNMSKRPYSQDYLKRAYSDHKALWERKKLPENVDANDVFVSNELDLRTVKVYGFDYDYTVANYEPSVEYLIYKLGKDNLVNKYKYPTKILEYEYDPQFAVRGLHYDIEQGLLMKLDQFQQIQMSSIYRGLTPLSQEEVVNIYGSKSLPLSYVEGHLRG
;
A
#
# COMPACT_ATOMS: atom_id res chain seq x y z
N MET A 1 4.82 6.70 -18.75
CA MET A 1 5.17 5.58 -17.85
C MET A 1 5.25 6.12 -16.43
N ARG A 2 4.27 5.84 -15.57
CA ARG A 2 4.41 6.15 -14.13
C ARG A 2 5.08 4.94 -13.49
N PRO A 3 6.27 5.07 -12.89
CA PRO A 3 6.96 3.94 -12.28
C PRO A 3 6.15 3.46 -11.09
N THR A 4 5.74 2.19 -11.13
CA THR A 4 5.05 1.46 -10.06
C THR A 4 6.07 1.13 -8.97
N ILE A 5 6.49 2.18 -8.25
CA ILE A 5 7.22 2.03 -7.00
C ILE A 5 6.26 1.45 -5.97
N VAL A 6 6.73 0.39 -5.33
CA VAL A 6 6.25 -0.15 -4.05
C VAL A 6 5.79 0.99 -3.13
N SER A 7 4.50 1.02 -2.82
CA SER A 7 3.92 1.65 -1.62
C SER A 7 4.61 2.95 -1.16
N VAL A 8 4.44 4.04 -1.89
CA VAL A 8 4.65 5.38 -1.34
C VAL A 8 3.33 5.88 -0.78
N LEU A 9 3.30 6.02 0.55
CA LEU A 9 2.20 6.59 1.32
C LEU A 9 1.74 7.95 0.78
N CYS A 10 0.41 8.08 0.72
CA CYS A 10 -0.40 9.25 1.03
C CYS A 10 0.19 10.65 0.74
N ARG A 11 -0.28 11.27 -0.35
CA ARG A 11 -0.21 12.73 -0.54
C ARG A 11 -1.18 13.43 0.41
N LEU A 12 -0.68 14.35 1.24
CA LEU A 12 -1.43 15.53 1.68
C LEU A 12 -0.62 16.78 1.33
N ALA A 13 -1.34 17.77 0.81
CA ALA A 13 -0.86 18.98 0.17
C ALA A 13 -0.07 19.93 1.08
N GLY A 14 0.83 20.70 0.48
CA GLY A 14 1.51 21.83 1.12
C GLY A 14 2.64 22.37 0.25
N THR A 15 2.33 23.36 -0.58
CA THR A 15 3.29 24.22 -1.30
C THR A 15 4.24 24.93 -0.34
N VAL A 16 5.53 25.12 -0.70
CA VAL A 16 6.28 26.40 -0.58
C VAL A 16 7.75 26.25 -1.04
N SER A 17 8.11 27.17 -1.94
CA SER A 17 9.37 27.86 -2.27
C SER A 17 10.76 27.28 -1.91
N ASN A 18 11.62 27.33 -2.94
CA ASN A 18 13.09 27.29 -2.93
C ASN A 18 13.76 28.06 -1.79
N ASN A 19 14.85 27.48 -1.26
CA ASN A 19 16.19 28.08 -1.31
C ASN A 19 17.28 27.03 -0.97
N ASN A 20 18.37 27.08 -1.74
CA ASN A 20 19.59 26.28 -1.60
C ASN A 20 20.25 26.46 -0.23
N VAL A 21 20.96 25.43 0.25
CA VAL A 21 22.29 25.44 0.90
C VAL A 21 22.66 23.99 1.30
N HIS A 22 23.77 23.48 0.75
CA HIS A 22 24.51 22.32 1.30
C HIS A 22 25.32 22.78 2.52
N PRO A 23 25.53 21.96 3.58
CA PRO A 23 26.80 21.20 3.61
C PRO A 23 26.79 19.84 4.35
N SER A 24 27.65 18.96 3.83
CA SER A 24 28.57 17.99 4.47
C SER A 24 28.23 17.24 5.78
N SER A 25 28.24 15.91 5.64
CA SER A 25 28.94 14.90 6.47
C SER A 25 28.85 14.97 8.01
N THR A 26 28.08 14.06 8.60
CA THR A 26 28.53 13.00 9.55
C THR A 26 27.29 12.28 10.10
N LEU A 27 27.17 10.97 9.89
CA LEU A 27 26.13 10.14 10.52
C LEU A 27 26.71 9.50 11.79
N PRO A 28 26.16 9.74 12.99
CA PRO A 28 26.48 8.94 14.15
C PRO A 28 25.46 7.80 14.33
N VAL A 29 26.00 6.58 14.33
CA VAL A 29 25.76 5.47 15.25
C VAL A 29 24.30 5.05 15.56
N LEU A 30 24.01 3.85 15.10
CA LEU A 30 22.92 2.93 15.44
C LEU A 30 22.55 2.91 16.95
N LEU A 31 21.35 3.39 17.30
CA LEU A 31 20.74 3.14 18.62
C LEU A 31 19.93 1.83 18.56
N THR A 32 20.52 0.75 19.04
CA THR A 32 19.82 -0.51 19.33
C THR A 32 18.77 -0.30 20.42
N LEU A 33 17.48 -0.31 20.04
CA LEU A 33 16.37 -0.41 20.99
C LEU A 33 16.21 -1.87 21.44
N LYS A 34 16.75 -2.20 22.62
CA LYS A 34 16.40 -3.44 23.32
C LYS A 34 14.91 -3.42 23.69
N ARG A 35 14.13 -4.40 23.22
CA ARG A 35 12.74 -4.61 23.64
C ARG A 35 12.72 -5.22 25.07
N PRO A 36 12.03 -4.62 26.06
CA PRO A 36 11.88 -5.25 27.37
C PRO A 36 10.84 -6.37 27.34
N SER A 37 11.05 -7.43 28.14
CA SER A 37 10.11 -8.52 28.34
C SER A 37 8.87 -8.08 29.12
N PHE A 38 7.69 -8.56 28.71
CA PHE A 38 6.40 -8.27 29.32
C PHE A 38 6.20 -9.03 30.63
N SER A 39 6.47 -8.38 31.76
CA SER A 39 5.86 -8.74 33.03
C SER A 39 5.85 -7.54 33.97
N ASN A 40 4.66 -7.19 34.46
CA ASN A 40 4.30 -6.12 35.41
C ASN A 40 3.89 -4.77 34.80
N MET A 41 2.57 -4.62 34.66
CA MET A 41 1.85 -3.43 34.24
C MET A 41 1.72 -2.48 35.44
N SER A 42 2.74 -1.65 35.69
CA SER A 42 2.71 -0.58 36.69
C SER A 42 3.51 0.61 36.18
N LYS A 43 2.80 1.72 35.93
CA LYS A 43 3.27 3.03 35.45
C LYS A 43 3.83 3.02 34.03
N ARG A 44 3.10 3.64 33.09
CA ARG A 44 3.62 3.97 31.75
C ARG A 44 4.96 4.72 31.96
N PRO A 45 6.12 4.18 31.54
CA PRO A 45 7.43 4.68 31.96
C PRO A 45 7.85 6.00 31.28
N TYR A 46 6.91 6.66 30.60
CA TYR A 46 7.18 7.78 29.71
C TYR A 46 6.29 8.97 30.10
N SER A 47 6.92 10.11 30.37
CA SER A 47 6.20 11.36 30.60
C SER A 47 5.53 11.84 29.32
N GLN A 48 4.46 12.64 29.46
CA GLN A 48 3.77 13.24 28.31
C GLN A 48 4.74 14.08 27.46
N ASP A 49 5.68 14.77 28.10
CA ASP A 49 6.70 15.57 27.41
C ASP A 49 7.71 14.70 26.64
N TYR A 50 8.09 13.54 27.19
CA TYR A 50 8.92 12.59 26.48
C TYR A 50 8.23 12.09 25.21
N LEU A 51 6.96 11.71 25.30
CA LEU A 51 6.20 11.21 24.14
C LEU A 51 6.01 12.29 23.08
N LYS A 52 5.75 13.54 23.50
CA LYS A 52 5.67 14.70 22.58
C LYS A 52 6.99 14.95 21.86
N ARG A 53 8.12 14.89 22.57
CA ARG A 53 9.45 15.03 21.96
C ARG A 53 9.75 13.88 21.01
N ALA A 54 9.55 12.64 21.45
CA ALA A 54 9.78 11.45 20.61
C ALA A 54 8.92 11.48 19.33
N TYR A 55 7.67 11.94 19.43
CA TYR A 55 6.80 12.15 18.27
C TYR A 55 7.32 13.25 17.34
N SER A 56 7.66 14.42 17.87
CA SER A 56 8.22 15.53 17.08
C SER A 56 9.53 15.14 16.38
N ASP A 57 10.41 14.42 17.07
CA ASP A 57 11.68 13.93 16.53
C ASP A 57 11.44 12.92 15.41
N HIS A 58 10.49 11.98 15.60
CA HIS A 58 10.09 11.03 14.55
C HIS A 58 9.43 11.71 13.37
N LYS A 59 8.56 12.70 13.61
CA LYS A 59 7.91 13.48 12.56
C LYS A 59 8.95 14.23 11.74
N ALA A 60 9.91 14.88 12.38
CA ALA A 60 11.02 15.55 11.69
C ALA A 60 11.95 14.58 10.95
N LEU A 61 12.17 13.36 11.47
CA LEU A 61 12.90 12.30 10.75
C LEU A 61 12.12 11.81 9.53
N TRP A 62 10.80 11.64 9.67
CA TRP A 62 9.91 11.24 8.58
C TRP A 62 9.84 12.30 7.49
N GLU A 63 9.66 13.57 7.85
CA GLU A 63 9.67 14.72 6.94
C GLU A 63 11.03 14.89 6.24
N ARG A 64 12.14 14.52 6.91
CA ARG A 64 13.50 14.51 6.32
C ARG A 64 13.78 13.30 5.45
N LYS A 65 13.09 12.17 5.63
CA LYS A 65 13.14 11.04 4.71
C LYS A 65 12.44 11.46 3.43
N LYS A 66 13.16 12.20 2.60
CA LYS A 66 12.87 12.26 1.17
C LYS A 66 12.82 10.80 0.71
N LEU A 67 11.73 10.43 0.07
CA LEU A 67 11.74 9.28 -0.84
C LEU A 67 13.01 9.40 -1.71
N PRO A 68 13.61 8.27 -2.13
CA PRO A 68 14.76 8.33 -3.02
C PRO A 68 14.51 9.38 -4.10
N GLU A 69 15.46 10.29 -4.28
CA GLU A 69 15.39 11.30 -5.34
C GLU A 69 15.05 10.61 -6.65
N ASN A 70 14.23 11.29 -7.46
CA ASN A 70 13.62 10.83 -8.71
C ASN A 70 14.27 9.56 -9.26
N VAL A 71 13.72 8.41 -8.86
CA VAL A 71 14.16 7.09 -9.29
C VAL A 71 14.19 7.08 -10.82
N ASP A 72 15.32 6.69 -11.41
CA ASP A 72 15.38 6.55 -12.86
C ASP A 72 14.42 5.42 -13.27
N ALA A 73 13.58 5.67 -14.27
CA ALA A 73 12.65 4.66 -14.78
C ALA A 73 13.37 3.44 -15.37
N ASN A 74 14.67 3.56 -15.67
CA ASN A 74 15.53 2.49 -16.18
C ASN A 74 16.31 1.75 -15.08
N ASP A 75 16.20 2.17 -13.81
CA ASP A 75 16.91 1.52 -12.72
C ASP A 75 16.38 0.10 -12.44
N VAL A 76 17.30 -0.78 -12.07
CA VAL A 76 16.99 -2.15 -11.63
C VAL A 76 17.15 -2.25 -10.12
N PHE A 77 16.04 -2.51 -9.43
CA PHE A 77 16.02 -2.71 -7.98
C PHE A 77 16.38 -4.14 -7.59
N VAL A 78 17.17 -4.26 -6.52
CA VAL A 78 17.67 -5.55 -6.03
C VAL A 78 17.08 -5.84 -4.66
N SER A 79 16.36 -6.96 -4.52
CA SER A 79 15.92 -7.46 -3.22
C SER A 79 16.91 -8.47 -2.63
N ASN A 80 17.45 -9.35 -3.48
CA ASN A 80 18.42 -10.38 -3.13
C ASN A 80 19.60 -10.33 -4.11
N GLU A 81 20.78 -10.78 -3.68
CA GLU A 81 21.95 -10.89 -4.55
C GLU A 81 21.73 -11.93 -5.67
N LEU A 82 22.08 -11.58 -6.91
CA LEU A 82 21.97 -12.45 -8.09
C LEU A 82 23.15 -12.21 -9.04
N ASP A 83 23.93 -13.25 -9.32
CA ASP A 83 25.01 -13.18 -10.31
C ASP A 83 24.51 -13.57 -11.71
N LEU A 84 24.22 -12.55 -12.53
CA LEU A 84 23.72 -12.73 -13.90
C LEU A 84 24.70 -13.49 -14.81
N ARG A 85 25.99 -13.59 -14.49
CA ARG A 85 26.97 -14.38 -15.29
C ARG A 85 26.67 -15.87 -15.24
N THR A 86 25.99 -16.33 -14.20
CA THR A 86 25.66 -17.75 -14.00
C THR A 86 24.35 -18.14 -14.71
N VAL A 87 23.54 -17.16 -15.10
CA VAL A 87 22.23 -17.38 -15.73
C VAL A 87 22.42 -17.59 -17.24
N LYS A 88 22.01 -18.77 -17.73
CA LYS A 88 22.16 -19.14 -19.16
C LYS A 88 20.89 -18.93 -19.99
N VAL A 89 19.73 -18.89 -19.35
CA VAL A 89 18.43 -18.82 -20.00
C VAL A 89 17.59 -17.76 -19.30
N TYR A 90 17.01 -16.87 -20.08
CA TYR A 90 16.09 -15.83 -19.62
C TYR A 90 14.70 -16.14 -20.16
N GLY A 91 13.77 -16.46 -19.27
CA GLY A 91 12.36 -16.56 -19.58
C GLY A 91 11.67 -15.24 -19.28
N PHE A 92 10.84 -14.78 -20.21
CA PHE A 92 9.99 -13.62 -20.01
C PHE A 92 8.53 -14.05 -20.06
N ASP A 93 7.72 -13.54 -19.13
CA ASP A 93 6.28 -13.54 -19.30
C ASP A 93 5.90 -12.63 -20.49
N TYR A 94 4.73 -12.83 -21.07
CA TYR A 94 4.31 -12.05 -22.23
C TYR A 94 3.55 -10.79 -21.83
N ASP A 95 2.37 -10.96 -21.23
CA ASP A 95 1.46 -9.87 -20.90
C ASP A 95 2.00 -9.01 -19.76
N TYR A 96 1.98 -7.68 -19.93
CA TYR A 96 2.52 -6.70 -18.98
C TYR A 96 4.03 -6.84 -18.65
N THR A 97 4.76 -7.71 -19.37
CA THR A 97 6.22 -7.86 -19.26
C THR A 97 6.89 -7.49 -20.58
N VAL A 98 6.65 -8.25 -21.66
CA VAL A 98 7.14 -7.90 -23.02
C VAL A 98 6.11 -7.05 -23.75
N ALA A 99 4.83 -7.44 -23.67
CA ALA A 99 3.73 -6.68 -24.22
C ALA A 99 3.23 -5.66 -23.18
N ASN A 100 3.61 -4.40 -23.34
CA ASN A 100 3.12 -3.32 -22.48
C ASN A 100 1.83 -2.72 -23.07
N TYR A 101 0.75 -2.81 -22.32
CA TYR A 101 -0.56 -2.34 -22.76
C TYR A 101 -0.79 -0.87 -22.43
N GLU A 102 -1.55 -0.19 -23.27
CA GLU A 102 -2.05 1.15 -22.97
C GLU A 102 -3.15 1.11 -21.89
N PRO A 103 -3.33 2.20 -21.12
CA PRO A 103 -4.41 2.30 -20.14
C PRO A 103 -5.82 2.05 -20.69
N SER A 104 -6.02 2.21 -22.01
CA SER A 104 -7.28 1.91 -22.71
C SER A 104 -7.76 0.46 -22.52
N VAL A 105 -6.84 -0.49 -22.29
CA VAL A 105 -7.18 -1.89 -22.02
C VAL A 105 -7.96 -2.05 -20.71
N GLU A 106 -7.65 -1.27 -19.68
CA GLU A 106 -8.36 -1.34 -18.39
C GLU A 106 -9.84 -0.92 -18.54
N TYR A 107 -10.10 0.14 -19.32
CA TYR A 107 -11.47 0.55 -19.67
C TYR A 107 -12.21 -0.53 -20.46
N LEU A 108 -11.51 -1.18 -21.40
CA LEU A 108 -12.10 -2.25 -22.20
C LEU A 108 -12.47 -3.47 -21.33
N ILE A 109 -11.56 -3.91 -20.46
CA ILE A 109 -11.80 -5.01 -19.52
C ILE A 109 -13.00 -4.69 -18.63
N TYR A 110 -13.07 -3.48 -18.07
CA TYR A 110 -14.20 -3.05 -17.25
C TYR A 110 -15.53 -3.09 -18.02
N LYS A 111 -15.55 -2.53 -19.24
CA LYS A 111 -16.72 -2.53 -20.11
C LYS A 111 -17.21 -3.96 -20.40
N LEU A 112 -16.30 -4.81 -20.90
CA LEU A 112 -16.61 -6.22 -21.22
C LEU A 112 -17.07 -7.00 -19.98
N GLY A 113 -16.47 -6.72 -18.82
CA GLY A 113 -16.86 -7.31 -17.54
C GLY A 113 -18.31 -6.99 -17.18
N LYS A 114 -18.70 -5.71 -17.21
CA LYS A 114 -20.09 -5.29 -16.95
C LYS A 114 -21.07 -5.87 -17.97
N ASP A 115 -20.71 -5.84 -19.25
CA ASP A 115 -21.54 -6.40 -20.31
C ASP A 115 -21.79 -7.90 -20.09
N ASN A 116 -20.76 -8.63 -19.68
CA ASN A 116 -20.88 -10.05 -19.34
C ASN A 116 -21.77 -10.30 -18.11
N LEU A 117 -21.65 -9.47 -17.06
CA LEU A 117 -22.52 -9.56 -15.87
C LEU A 117 -24.01 -9.43 -16.23
N VAL A 118 -24.36 -8.47 -17.09
CA VAL A 118 -25.76 -8.26 -17.49
C VAL A 118 -26.22 -9.34 -18.48
N ASN A 119 -25.44 -9.62 -19.51
CA ASN A 119 -25.88 -10.50 -20.59
C ASN A 119 -25.88 -11.97 -20.21
N LYS A 120 -24.84 -12.43 -19.49
CA LYS A 120 -24.66 -13.83 -19.12
C LYS A 120 -25.23 -14.15 -17.74
N TYR A 121 -24.92 -13.31 -16.74
CA TYR A 121 -25.31 -13.55 -15.34
C TYR A 121 -26.61 -12.85 -14.94
N LYS A 122 -27.24 -12.11 -15.86
CA LYS A 122 -28.55 -11.46 -15.68
C LYS A 122 -28.60 -10.47 -14.50
N TYR A 123 -27.47 -9.82 -14.22
CA TYR A 123 -27.44 -8.72 -13.26
C TYR A 123 -28.26 -7.53 -13.76
N PRO A 124 -28.73 -6.63 -12.88
CA PRO A 124 -29.52 -5.47 -13.26
C PRO A 124 -28.81 -4.58 -14.30
N THR A 125 -29.56 -4.15 -15.32
CA THR A 125 -29.04 -3.35 -16.44
C THR A 125 -28.44 -2.02 -16.01
N LYS A 126 -28.88 -1.47 -14.86
CA LYS A 126 -28.34 -0.25 -14.26
C LYS A 126 -26.82 -0.28 -14.06
N ILE A 127 -26.21 -1.46 -13.94
CA ILE A 127 -24.75 -1.60 -13.81
C ILE A 127 -24.03 -1.02 -15.03
N LEU A 128 -24.64 -1.06 -16.22
CA LEU A 128 -24.04 -0.51 -17.44
C LEU A 128 -23.79 1.00 -17.36
N GLU A 129 -24.49 1.72 -16.49
CA GLU A 129 -24.37 3.16 -16.29
C GLU A 129 -23.06 3.56 -15.58
N TYR A 130 -22.41 2.65 -14.86
CA TYR A 130 -21.17 2.96 -14.15
C TYR A 130 -19.98 3.10 -15.11
N GLU A 131 -19.12 4.09 -14.88
CA GLU A 131 -17.88 4.28 -15.64
C GLU A 131 -16.67 3.75 -14.87
N TYR A 132 -15.62 3.38 -15.61
CA TYR A 132 -14.37 2.96 -15.00
C TYR A 132 -13.65 4.18 -14.41
N ASP A 133 -13.33 4.14 -13.11
CA ASP A 133 -12.51 5.14 -12.44
C ASP A 133 -11.10 4.59 -12.19
N PRO A 134 -10.08 5.05 -12.94
CA PRO A 134 -8.69 4.62 -12.76
C PRO A 134 -8.04 5.15 -11.47
N GLN A 135 -8.71 6.05 -10.74
CA GLN A 135 -8.18 6.62 -9.49
C GLN A 135 -8.67 5.87 -8.25
N PHE A 136 -9.73 5.06 -8.37
CA PHE A 136 -10.33 4.38 -7.23
C PHE A 136 -9.51 3.17 -6.76
N ALA A 137 -9.21 2.25 -7.67
CA ALA A 137 -8.51 1.01 -7.34
C ALA A 137 -7.01 1.12 -7.64
N VAL A 138 -6.20 0.53 -6.77
CA VAL A 138 -4.74 0.41 -6.96
C VAL A 138 -4.32 -1.04 -6.86
N ARG A 139 -3.17 -1.40 -7.45
CA ARG A 139 -2.65 -2.76 -7.36
C ARG A 139 -2.35 -3.18 -5.91
N GLY A 140 -2.65 -4.44 -5.60
CA GLY A 140 -2.42 -5.05 -4.29
C GLY A 140 -3.51 -4.78 -3.26
N LEU A 141 -4.73 -4.44 -3.70
CA LEU A 141 -5.92 -4.48 -2.85
C LEU A 141 -6.38 -5.92 -2.68
N HIS A 142 -6.90 -6.22 -1.50
CA HIS A 142 -7.49 -7.50 -1.13
C HIS A 142 -9.00 -7.34 -1.12
N TYR A 143 -9.71 -8.30 -1.72
CA TYR A 143 -11.17 -8.37 -1.67
C TYR A 143 -11.61 -9.50 -0.75
N ASP A 144 -12.36 -9.13 0.28
CA ASP A 144 -13.07 -10.03 1.17
C ASP A 144 -14.44 -10.35 0.55
N ILE A 145 -14.59 -11.57 0.04
CA ILE A 145 -15.81 -12.00 -0.63
C ILE A 145 -16.97 -12.12 0.37
N GLU A 146 -16.70 -12.56 1.60
CA GLU A 146 -17.75 -12.81 2.60
C GLU A 146 -18.32 -11.49 3.13
N GLN A 147 -17.45 -10.52 3.40
CA GLN A 147 -17.85 -9.21 3.92
C GLN A 147 -18.21 -8.20 2.82
N GLY A 148 -17.79 -8.48 1.58
CA GLY A 148 -17.94 -7.57 0.44
C GLY A 148 -17.09 -6.32 0.57
N LEU A 149 -15.88 -6.45 1.13
CA LEU A 149 -14.98 -5.33 1.47
C LEU A 149 -13.70 -5.36 0.63
N LEU A 150 -13.29 -4.19 0.16
CA LEU A 150 -12.03 -3.97 -0.54
C LEU A 150 -11.07 -3.23 0.39
N MET A 151 -9.85 -3.72 0.58
CA MET A 151 -8.90 -3.11 1.52
C MET A 151 -7.43 -3.33 1.15
N LYS A 152 -6.53 -2.52 1.69
CA LYS A 152 -5.09 -2.77 1.63
C LYS A 152 -4.57 -3.31 2.96
N LEU A 153 -3.75 -4.35 2.87
CA LEU A 153 -3.01 -4.88 4.01
C LEU A 153 -1.55 -4.41 3.96
N ASP A 154 -0.95 -4.27 5.14
CA ASP A 154 0.51 -4.17 5.26
C ASP A 154 1.17 -5.56 5.34
N GLN A 155 2.50 -5.57 5.39
CA GLN A 155 3.29 -6.81 5.50
C GLN A 155 3.04 -7.61 6.79
N PHE A 156 2.40 -7.01 7.79
CA PHE A 156 2.05 -7.61 9.09
C PHE A 156 0.54 -7.88 9.19
N GLN A 157 -0.17 -7.93 8.05
CA GLN A 157 -1.60 -8.23 7.96
C GLN A 157 -2.47 -7.23 8.75
N GLN A 158 -1.98 -6.00 8.92
CA GLN A 158 -2.79 -4.91 9.43
C GLN A 158 -3.56 -4.26 8.29
N ILE A 159 -4.84 -4.03 8.51
CA ILE A 159 -5.67 -3.26 7.59
C ILE A 159 -5.20 -1.80 7.61
N GLN A 160 -4.93 -1.23 6.45
CA GLN A 160 -4.73 0.21 6.31
C GLN A 160 -6.09 0.90 6.41
N MET A 161 -6.38 1.54 7.56
CA MET A 161 -7.71 2.07 7.88
C MET A 161 -8.28 3.06 6.84
N SER A 162 -7.44 3.77 6.09
CA SER A 162 -7.88 4.69 5.05
C SER A 162 -8.20 4.02 3.71
N SER A 163 -8.02 2.70 3.61
CA SER A 163 -8.11 1.94 2.37
C SER A 163 -9.26 0.95 2.33
N ILE A 164 -10.07 0.85 3.40
CA ILE A 164 -11.17 -0.11 3.49
C ILE A 164 -12.49 0.50 3.01
N TYR A 165 -13.11 -0.16 2.04
CA TYR A 165 -14.32 0.30 1.38
C TYR A 165 -15.36 -0.83 1.25
N ARG A 166 -16.64 -0.46 1.41
CA ARG A 166 -17.79 -1.24 0.96
C ARG A 166 -18.33 -0.59 -0.30
N GLY A 167 -18.08 -1.22 -1.45
CA GLY A 167 -18.28 -0.56 -2.74
C GLY A 167 -17.41 0.68 -2.84
N LEU A 168 -18.01 1.86 -2.97
CA LEU A 168 -17.32 3.16 -3.01
C LEU A 168 -17.35 3.90 -1.65
N THR A 169 -17.94 3.31 -0.61
CA THR A 169 -18.10 3.95 0.70
C THR A 169 -16.98 3.54 1.63
N PRO A 170 -16.19 4.47 2.18
CA PRO A 170 -15.14 4.15 3.15
C PRO A 170 -15.76 3.68 4.48
N LEU A 171 -15.11 2.75 5.16
CA LEU A 171 -15.52 2.29 6.49
C LEU A 171 -14.83 3.06 7.61
N SER A 172 -15.57 3.30 8.69
CA SER A 172 -15.01 3.82 9.93
C SER A 172 -14.22 2.75 10.69
N GLN A 173 -13.29 3.17 11.55
CA GLN A 173 -12.50 2.21 12.35
C GLN A 173 -13.37 1.37 13.29
N GLU A 174 -14.47 1.92 13.78
CA GLU A 174 -15.42 1.23 14.66
C GLU A 174 -16.10 0.08 13.91
N GLU A 175 -16.54 0.32 12.67
CA GLU A 175 -17.12 -0.72 11.82
C GLU A 175 -16.11 -1.83 11.52
N VAL A 176 -14.85 -1.48 11.23
CA VAL A 176 -13.78 -2.47 11.00
C VAL A 176 -13.59 -3.37 12.22
N VAL A 177 -13.54 -2.78 13.41
CA VAL A 177 -13.38 -3.53 14.67
C VAL A 177 -14.63 -4.38 14.95
N ASN A 178 -15.83 -3.91 14.59
CA ASN A 178 -17.05 -4.71 14.74
C ASN A 178 -17.08 -5.94 13.80
N ILE A 179 -16.51 -5.81 12.60
CA ILE A 179 -16.48 -6.90 11.61
C ILE A 179 -15.38 -7.91 11.92
N TYR A 180 -14.16 -7.44 12.16
CA TYR A 180 -12.98 -8.31 12.29
C TYR A 180 -12.51 -8.52 13.73
N GLY A 181 -13.12 -7.86 14.71
CA GLY A 181 -12.70 -7.85 16.12
C GLY A 181 -11.44 -7.02 16.39
N SER A 182 -10.59 -6.84 15.38
CA SER A 182 -9.38 -6.02 15.46
C SER A 182 -8.94 -5.52 14.08
N LYS A 183 -7.94 -4.65 14.05
CA LYS A 183 -7.31 -4.17 12.79
C LYS A 183 -6.32 -5.18 12.20
N SER A 184 -5.93 -6.18 12.99
CA SER A 184 -5.01 -7.23 12.62
C SER A 184 -5.80 -8.45 12.17
N LEU A 185 -5.52 -8.93 10.97
CA LEU A 185 -6.12 -10.18 10.50
C LEU A 185 -5.19 -11.35 10.84
N PRO A 186 -5.72 -12.49 11.33
CA PRO A 186 -4.97 -13.73 11.43
C PRO A 186 -4.55 -14.23 10.04
N LEU A 187 -3.37 -14.85 9.95
CA LEU A 187 -2.87 -15.40 8.68
C LEU A 187 -3.85 -16.39 8.04
N SER A 188 -4.46 -17.26 8.86
CA SER A 188 -5.49 -18.20 8.41
C SER A 188 -6.70 -17.51 7.80
N TYR A 189 -7.05 -16.31 8.26
CA TYR A 189 -8.15 -15.54 7.70
C TYR A 189 -7.76 -15.00 6.32
N VAL A 190 -6.56 -14.40 6.22
CA VAL A 190 -6.03 -13.84 4.97
C VAL A 190 -5.93 -14.92 3.89
N GLU A 191 -5.38 -16.08 4.20
CA GLU A 191 -5.20 -17.18 3.24
C GLU A 191 -6.53 -17.83 2.84
N GLY A 192 -7.51 -17.88 3.74
CA GLY A 192 -8.80 -18.54 3.50
C GLY A 192 -9.84 -17.67 2.79
N HIS A 193 -9.89 -16.37 3.11
CA HIS A 193 -11.05 -15.52 2.79
C HIS A 193 -10.69 -14.34 1.88
N LEU A 194 -9.44 -13.87 1.92
CA LEU A 194 -9.02 -12.74 1.10
C LEU A 194 -8.47 -13.22 -0.25
N ARG A 195 -8.96 -12.59 -1.32
CA ARG A 195 -8.39 -12.75 -2.66
C ARG A 195 -7.58 -11.50 -3.01
N GLY A 196 -6.38 -11.72 -3.57
CA GLY A 196 -5.48 -10.67 -4.07
C GLY A 196 -5.10 -10.92 -5.52
#